data_AF-A0AAN8UY52-F1
#
_entry.id   AF-A0AAN8UY52-F1
#
_cell.length_a   1.000
_cell.length_b   1.000
_cell.length_c   1.000
_cell.angle_alpha   90.00
_cell.angle_beta   90.00
_cell.angle_gamma   90.00
#
_symmetry.space_group_name_H-M   'P 1'
#
loop_
_entity.id
_entity.type
_entity.pdbx_description
1 polymer ?
#
loop_
_entity_poly.entity_id
_entity_poly.type
_entity_poly.pdbx_seq_one_letter_code
_entity_poly.pdbx_strand_id
1 'polypeptide(L)' 'MQAAGWTNGGPEALKNLRQTGCSHKVLHQLDVTQPASIQALADSVKTKFWRLGILVNNASVDGADIDYDAS' A
#
# COMPACT_ATOMS: atom_id res chain seq x y z
N MET A 1 2.03 -28.54 -11.22
CA MET A 1 2.45 -27.78 -10.02
C MET A 1 1.50 -26.61 -9.87
N GLN A 2 0.77 -26.51 -8.75
CA GLN A 2 -0.27 -25.50 -8.55
C GLN A 2 0.36 -24.18 -8.10
N ALA A 3 -0.01 -23.08 -8.76
CA ALA A 3 0.34 -21.71 -8.38
C ALA A 3 -0.52 -21.22 -7.20
N ALA A 4 -0.47 -21.94 -6.07
CA ALA A 4 -1.22 -21.62 -4.85
C ALA A 4 -0.39 -20.81 -3.82
N GLY A 5 0.70 -20.17 -4.25
CA GLY A 5 1.68 -19.56 -3.35
C GLY A 5 1.50 -18.06 -3.03
N TRP A 6 0.57 -17.36 -3.71
CA TRP A 6 0.52 -15.88 -3.66
C TRP A 6 -0.84 -15.28 -3.28
N THR A 7 -1.90 -16.09 -3.18
CA THR A 7 -3.27 -15.55 -2.99
C THR A 7 -3.63 -15.19 -1.55
N ASN A 8 -2.79 -15.52 -0.56
CA ASN A 8 -3.06 -15.27 0.86
C ASN A 8 -2.16 -14.19 1.52
N GLY A 9 -1.26 -13.56 0.75
CA GLY A 9 -0.20 -12.71 1.31
C GLY A 9 -0.70 -11.55 2.17
N GLY A 10 -1.71 -10.79 1.73
CA GLY A 10 -2.19 -9.60 2.45
C GLY A 10 -2.79 -9.90 3.84
N PRO A 11 -3.85 -10.72 3.92
CA PRO A 11 -4.47 -11.09 5.20
C PRO A 11 -3.55 -11.87 6.15
N GLU A 12 -2.66 -12.70 5.61
CA GLU A 12 -1.71 -13.49 6.39
C GLU A 12 -0.54 -12.65 6.90
N ALA A 13 0.03 -11.78 6.06
CA ALA A 13 1.01 -10.77 6.49
C ALA A 13 0.40 -9.87 7.59
N LEU A 14 -0.88 -9.54 7.46
CA LEU A 14 -1.61 -8.79 8.47
C LEU A 14 -1.76 -9.57 9.80
N LYS A 15 -2.06 -10.86 9.75
CA LYS A 15 -2.10 -11.72 10.95
C LYS A 15 -0.73 -11.74 11.64
N ASN A 16 0.34 -11.94 10.88
CA ASN A 16 1.71 -11.96 11.41
C ASN A 16 2.12 -10.59 11.95
N LEU A 17 1.75 -9.50 11.27
CA LEU A 17 2.02 -8.14 11.71
C LEU A 17 1.30 -7.85 13.03
N ARG A 18 0.05 -8.27 13.22
CA ARG A 18 -0.66 -8.08 14.50
C ARG A 18 -0.04 -8.82 15.67
N GLN A 19 0.65 -9.93 15.42
CA GLN A 19 1.37 -10.69 16.45
C GLN A 19 2.68 -10.02 16.88
N THR A 20 3.20 -9.05 16.12
CA THR A 20 4.37 -8.28 16.56
C THR A 20 3.97 -7.29 17.66
N GLY A 21 4.85 -7.04 18.64
CA GLY A 21 4.62 -6.11 19.75
C GLY A 21 4.50 -4.62 19.36
N CYS A 22 4.49 -4.29 18.07
CA CYS A 22 4.31 -2.93 17.59
C CYS A 22 2.86 -2.45 17.85
N SER A 23 2.72 -1.47 18.73
CA SER A 23 1.44 -0.92 19.21
C SER A 23 0.80 0.08 18.24
N HIS A 24 1.56 0.66 17.31
CA HIS A 24 1.08 1.69 16.40
C HIS A 24 1.03 1.17 14.96
N LYS A 25 -0.08 0.49 14.64
CA LYS A 25 -0.36 -0.05 13.30
C LYS A 25 -1.73 0.43 12.85
N VAL A 26 -1.77 1.13 11.72
CA VAL A 26 -3.01 1.50 11.06
C VAL A 26 -2.95 0.95 9.64
N LEU A 27 -4.01 0.27 9.24
CA LEU A 27 -4.18 -0.17 7.88
C LEU A 27 -5.00 0.88 7.15
N HIS A 28 -4.52 1.27 5.99
CA HIS A 28 -5.25 2.10 5.06
C HIS A 28 -5.26 1.35 3.74
N GLN A 29 -6.46 1.03 3.22
CA GLN A 29 -6.55 0.56 1.85
C GLN A 29 -6.10 1.70 0.93
N LEU A 30 -5.18 1.38 0.02
CA LEU A 30 -4.62 2.29 -0.97
C LEU A 30 -4.72 1.62 -2.33
N ASP A 31 -5.37 2.29 -3.26
CA ASP A 31 -5.25 2.03 -4.69
C ASP A 31 -4.34 3.12 -5.27
N VAL A 32 -3.14 2.71 -5.71
CA VAL A 32 -2.12 3.63 -6.22
C VAL A 32 -2.47 4.22 -7.59
N THR A 33 -3.48 3.67 -8.28
CA THR A 33 -3.96 4.18 -9.58
C THR A 33 -5.08 5.21 -9.42
N GLN A 34 -5.65 5.35 -8.22
CA GLN A 34 -6.79 6.21 -7.97
C GLN A 34 -6.41 7.44 -7.14
N PRO A 35 -6.41 8.67 -7.72
CA PRO A 35 -6.03 9.89 -7.01
C PRO A 35 -6.80 10.12 -5.71
N ALA A 36 -8.09 9.78 -5.67
CA ALA A 36 -8.91 9.89 -4.47
C ALA A 36 -8.43 8.99 -3.32
N SER A 37 -7.91 7.80 -3.64
CA SER A 37 -7.35 6.88 -2.65
C SER A 37 -6.03 7.40 -2.09
N ILE A 38 -5.16 7.94 -2.95
CA ILE A 38 -3.91 8.59 -2.54
C ILE A 38 -4.19 9.79 -1.64
N GLN A 39 -5.16 10.63 -1.98
CA GLN A 39 -5.55 11.79 -1.18
C GLN A 39 -6.06 11.38 0.22
N ALA A 40 -6.91 10.35 0.28
CA ALA A 40 -7.40 9.82 1.55
C ALA A 40 -6.26 9.32 2.46
N LEU A 41 -5.25 8.65 1.89
CA LEU A 41 -4.06 8.25 2.64
C LEU A 41 -3.29 9.47 3.17
N ALA A 42 -3.07 10.48 2.32
CA ALA A 42 -2.34 11.69 2.70
C ALA A 42 -3.03 12.42 3.87
N ASP A 43 -4.36 12.54 3.83
CA ASP A 43 -5.14 13.20 4.88
C ASP A 43 -5.13 12.39 6.19
N SER A 44 -5.23 11.07 6.09
CA SER A 44 -5.11 10.16 7.24
C SER A 44 -3.75 10.28 7.92
N VAL A 45 -2.67 10.34 7.14
CA VAL A 45 -1.30 10.52 7.66
C VAL A 45 -1.14 11.86 8.35
N LYS A 46 -1.59 12.96 7.73
CA LYS A 46 -1.51 14.30 8.33
C LYS A 46 -2.29 14.38 9.64
N THR A 47 -3.49 13.80 9.68
CA THR A 47 -4.39 13.87 10.84
C THR A 47 -3.89 13.02 12.01
N LYS A 48 -3.39 11.80 11.74
CA LYS A 48 -3.03 10.84 12.80
C LYS A 48 -1.56 10.88 13.20
N PHE A 49 -0.68 11.17 12.25
CA PHE A 49 0.75 10.99 12.40
C PHE A 49 1.57 12.24 12.06
N TRP A 50 0.93 13.36 11.69
CA TRP A 50 1.49 14.69 11.35
C TRP A 50 2.52 14.74 10.20
N ARG A 51 3.41 13.74 10.07
CA ARG A 51 4.44 13.64 9.03
C ARG A 51 4.74 12.18 8.70
N LEU A 52 4.99 11.91 7.42
CA LEU A 52 5.52 10.63 6.95
C LEU A 52 7.05 10.72 6.86
N GLY A 53 7.76 9.88 7.60
CA GLY A 53 9.22 9.82 7.52
C GLY A 53 9.72 8.97 6.35
N ILE A 54 9.12 7.79 6.16
CA ILE A 54 9.52 6.81 5.14
C ILE A 54 8.26 6.26 4.47
N LEU A 55 8.27 6.21 3.14
CA LEU A 55 7.28 5.52 2.33
C LEU A 55 7.95 4.34 1.62
N VAL A 56 7.42 3.14 1.80
CA VAL A 56 7.82 1.94 1.06
C VAL A 56 6.69 1.59 0.11
N ASN A 57 6.91 1.73 -1.20
CA ASN A 57 5.92 1.41 -2.22
C ASN A 57 6.06 -0.05 -2.68
N ASN A 58 5.19 -0.93 -2.19
CA ASN A 58 5.15 -2.34 -2.57
C ASN A 58 3.88 -2.70 -3.36
N ALA A 59 3.37 -1.78 -4.18
CA ALA A 59 2.10 -1.99 -4.89
C ALA A 59 2.21 -2.91 -6.11
N SER A 60 3.43 -3.22 -6.60
CA SER A 60 3.66 -4.01 -7.81
C SER A 60 2.74 -3.61 -8.98
N VAL A 61 2.54 -2.30 -9.14
CA VAL A 61 1.84 -1.68 -10.26
C VAL A 61 2.91 -1.04 -11.14
N ASP A 62 2.82 -1.23 -12.46
CA ASP A 62 3.69 -0.55 -13.41
C ASP A 62 3.51 0.96 -13.24
N GLY A 63 4.53 1.62 -12.69
CA GLY A 63 4.45 3.02 -12.25
C GLY A 63 4.63 4.06 -13.37
N ALA A 64 4.58 3.63 -14.63
CA ALA A 64 4.71 4.49 -15.78
C ALA A 64 3.41 4.46 -16.57
N ASP A 65 2.71 5.60 -16.61
CA ASP A 65 1.90 5.94 -17.78
C ASP A 65 2.90 6.14 -18.92
N ILE A 66 3.22 5.07 -19.63
CA ILE A 66 3.98 5.16 -20.86
C ILE A 66 3.02 5.76 -21.86
N ASP A 67 3.12 7.07 -22.06
CA ASP A 67 2.50 7.75 -23.18
C ASP A 67 3.14 7.18 -24.45
N TYR A 68 2.44 6.25 -25.10
CA TYR A 68 2.73 5.86 -26.47
C TYR A 68 2.27 6.98 -27.41
N ASP A 69 2.75 8.20 -27.20
CA ASP A 69 2.77 9.21 -28.25
C ASP A 69 4.22 9.39 -28.71
N ALA A 70 4.62 8.45 -29.56
CA ALA A 70 5.74 8.61 -30.45
C ALA A 70 5.24 8.27 -31.85
N SER A 71 4.74 9.31 -32.53
CA SER A 71 4.79 9.56 -33.99
C SER A 71 5.11 8.38 -34.91
#